data_AF-A0A7S8EZS1-F1
#
_entry.id   AF-A0A7S8EZS1-F1
#
_cell.length_a   1.000
_cell.length_b   1.000
_cell.length_c   1.000
_cell.angle_alpha   90.00
_cell.angle_beta   90.00
_cell.angle_gamma   90.00
#
_symmetry.space_group_name_H-M   'P 1'
#
loop_
_entity.id
_entity.type
_entity.pdbx_description
1 polymer ?
#
loop_
_entity_poly.entity_id
_entity_poly.type
_entity_poly.pdbx_seq_one_letter_code
_entity_poly.pdbx_strand_id
1 'polypeptide(L)'
;MKYAIFCFTAEDLASASWTPDKDREVIERLDLVCEAFSGCVTQAARLQPVTSAVSVRKGRAEAMVVDGPFIESKEHLVGFYMVDCDALDTAIDFAKKLSAANPWGSGYEVRPILAVRRVT
;
A
#
# COMPACT_ATOMS: atom_id res chain seq x y z
N MET A 1 -18.10 -1.41 6.67
CA MET A 1 -17.02 -1.97 7.54
C MET A 1 -15.70 -1.56 6.93
N LYS A 2 -14.70 -1.23 7.75
CA LYS A 2 -13.46 -0.65 7.22
C LYS A 2 -12.33 -1.67 7.14
N TYR A 3 -11.58 -1.62 6.05
CA TYR A 3 -10.46 -2.51 5.78
C TYR A 3 -9.26 -1.69 5.30
N ALA A 4 -8.07 -2.08 5.74
CA ALA A 4 -6.80 -1.62 5.19
C ALA A 4 -6.30 -2.70 4.22
N ILE A 5 -5.80 -2.30 3.07
CA ILE A 5 -5.18 -3.20 2.10
C ILE A 5 -3.76 -2.71 1.86
N PHE A 6 -2.78 -3.53 2.21
CA PHE A 6 -1.37 -3.22 2.07
C PHE A 6 -0.80 -3.88 0.82
N CYS A 7 -0.07 -3.11 0.01
CA CYS A 7 0.56 -3.59 -1.22
C CYS A 7 2.05 -3.85 -0.96
N PHE A 8 2.49 -5.07 -1.25
CA PHE A 8 3.88 -5.50 -1.09
C PHE A 8 4.52 -5.83 -2.43
N THR A 9 5.84 -5.65 -2.51
CA THR A 9 6.66 -6.12 -3.63
C THR A 9 8.01 -6.63 -3.13
N ALA A 10 8.57 -7.62 -3.82
CA ALA A 10 9.87 -8.20 -3.48
C ALA A 10 11.06 -7.38 -4.01
N GLU A 11 10.83 -6.51 -4.98
CA GLU A 11 11.85 -5.66 -5.57
C GLU A 11 11.57 -4.20 -5.19
N ASP A 12 12.56 -3.50 -4.65
CA ASP A 12 12.41 -2.07 -4.36
C ASP A 12 12.07 -1.32 -5.65
N LEU A 13 11.11 -0.39 -5.60
CA LEU A 13 10.73 0.43 -6.75
C LEU A 13 11.92 1.20 -7.33
N ALA A 14 12.95 1.51 -6.53
CA ALA A 14 14.20 2.10 -7.01
C ALA A 14 15.09 1.12 -7.80
N SER A 15 14.97 -0.19 -7.55
CA SER A 15 15.64 -1.25 -8.31
C SER A 15 14.84 -1.72 -9.53
N ALA A 16 13.55 -1.40 -9.56
CA ALA A 16 12.69 -1.67 -10.70
C ALA A 16 13.20 -0.86 -11.91
N SER A 17 13.58 -1.55 -12.98
CA SER A 17 14.03 -0.96 -14.24
C SER A 17 12.87 -0.34 -15.04
N TRP A 18 12.01 0.44 -14.37
CA TRP A 18 10.81 1.01 -14.98
C TRP A 18 11.11 2.34 -15.63
N THR A 19 10.63 2.47 -16.87
CA THR A 19 10.54 3.79 -17.49
C THR A 19 9.39 4.56 -16.85
N PRO A 20 9.45 5.91 -16.81
CA PRO A 20 8.34 6.74 -16.35
C PRO A 20 7.01 6.44 -17.07
N ASP A 21 7.07 6.03 -18.34
CA ASP A 21 5.87 5.67 -19.11
C ASP A 21 5.25 4.36 -18.63
N LYS A 22 6.07 3.37 -18.28
CA LYS A 22 5.56 2.12 -17.70
C LYS A 22 4.92 2.37 -16.34
N ASP A 23 5.52 3.25 -15.55
CA ASP A 23 5.00 3.65 -14.26
C ASP A 23 3.61 4.27 -14.39
N ARG A 24 3.47 5.22 -15.31
CA ARG A 24 2.19 5.87 -15.62
C ARG A 24 1.12 4.88 -16.08
N GLU A 25 1.46 3.98 -16.99
CA GLU A 25 0.54 2.95 -17.50
C GLU A 25 -0.05 2.09 -16.37
N VAL A 26 0.77 1.71 -15.38
CA VAL A 26 0.29 0.90 -14.26
C VAL A 26 -0.52 1.71 -13.26
N ILE A 27 -0.16 2.97 -13.01
CA ILE A 27 -0.99 3.86 -12.21
C ILE A 27 -2.38 4.02 -12.86
N GLU A 28 -2.45 4.27 -14.16
CA GLU A 28 -3.73 4.36 -14.88
C GLU A 28 -4.58 3.09 -14.73
N ARG A 29 -3.96 1.91 -14.80
CA ARG A 29 -4.66 0.63 -14.58
C ARG A 29 -5.17 0.49 -13.14
N LEU A 30 -4.41 0.94 -12.14
CA LEU A 30 -4.83 0.91 -10.74
C LEU A 30 -5.95 1.92 -10.46
N ASP A 31 -5.91 3.09 -11.09
CA ASP A 31 -6.95 4.10 -10.99
C ASP A 31 -8.27 3.60 -11.56
N LEU A 32 -8.24 2.89 -12.70
CA LEU A 32 -9.45 2.24 -13.25
C LEU A 32 -10.06 1.22 -12.29
N VAL A 33 -9.23 0.48 -11.54
CA VAL A 33 -9.72 -0.43 -10.50
C VAL A 33 -10.30 0.36 -9.33
N CYS A 34 -9.69 1.46 -8.90
CA CYS A 34 -10.23 2.30 -7.84
C CYS A 34 -11.57 2.93 -8.25
N GLU A 35 -11.71 3.40 -9.49
CA GLU A 35 -12.95 3.98 -10.01
C GLU A 35 -14.09 2.95 -10.04
N ALA A 36 -13.81 1.72 -10.46
CA ALA A 36 -14.79 0.62 -10.42
C ALA A 36 -15.29 0.29 -8.99
N PHE A 37 -14.56 0.74 -7.96
CA PHE A 37 -14.88 0.58 -6.55
C PHE A 37 -15.00 1.94 -5.83
N SER A 38 -15.31 3.02 -6.54
CA SER A 38 -15.31 4.40 -6.00
C SER A 38 -16.29 4.61 -4.84
N GLY A 39 -17.35 3.80 -4.75
CA GLY A 39 -18.25 3.77 -3.60
C GLY A 39 -17.68 3.13 -2.33
N CYS A 40 -16.54 2.44 -2.42
CA CYS A 40 -15.88 1.72 -1.33
C CYS A 40 -14.48 2.28 -1.01
N VAL A 41 -13.70 2.68 -2.01
CA VAL A 41 -12.34 3.17 -1.81
C VAL A 41 -12.38 4.59 -1.24
N THR A 42 -11.87 4.75 -0.03
CA THR A 42 -11.88 6.04 0.67
C THR A 42 -10.54 6.77 0.59
N GLN A 43 -9.44 6.01 0.56
CA GLN A 43 -8.07 6.53 0.47
C GLN A 43 -7.21 5.53 -0.30
N ALA A 44 -6.27 6.05 -1.09
CA ALA A 44 -5.23 5.27 -1.75
C ALA A 44 -3.94 6.08 -1.73
N ALA A 45 -2.82 5.43 -1.46
CA ALA A 45 -1.52 6.08 -1.48
C ALA A 45 -0.45 5.11 -1.97
N ARG A 46 0.40 5.61 -2.86
CA ARG A 46 1.66 4.98 -3.22
C ARG A 46 2.79 5.64 -2.44
N LEU A 47 3.71 4.83 -1.94
CA LEU A 47 4.84 5.29 -1.16
C LEU A 47 6.08 5.46 -2.06
N GLN A 48 6.98 6.32 -1.62
CA GLN A 48 8.32 6.41 -2.20
C GLN A 48 9.10 5.11 -1.94
N PRO A 49 10.20 4.85 -2.67
CA PRO A 49 11.07 3.68 -2.45
C PRO A 49 11.50 3.53 -0.98
N VAL A 50 11.76 2.30 -0.52
CA VAL A 50 12.08 2.06 0.90
C VAL A 50 13.39 2.72 1.35
N THR A 51 14.27 3.03 0.41
CA THR A 51 15.48 3.83 0.64
C THR A 51 15.19 5.26 1.10
N SER A 52 13.98 5.78 0.86
CA SER A 52 13.52 7.08 1.37
C SER A 52 12.90 7.01 2.77
N ALA A 53 12.67 5.81 3.29
CA ALA A 53 12.02 5.63 4.58
C ALA A 53 12.92 6.11 5.74
N VAL A 54 12.29 6.59 6.79
CA VAL A 54 12.94 6.92 8.06
C VAL A 54 12.15 6.26 9.18
N SER A 55 12.84 5.46 10.00
CA SER A 55 12.27 4.70 11.08
C SER A 55 12.51 5.36 12.43
N VAL A 56 11.43 5.64 13.15
CA VAL A 56 11.49 6.12 14.54
C VAL A 56 11.29 4.92 15.49
N ARG A 57 12.28 4.67 16.34
CA ARG A 57 12.30 3.55 17.30
C ARG A 57 12.29 4.07 18.73
N LYS A 58 11.68 3.29 19.63
CA LYS A 58 11.74 3.58 21.07
C LYS A 58 13.17 3.44 21.57
N GLY A 59 13.77 4.52 22.07
CA GLY A 59 15.01 4.46 22.84
C GLY A 59 14.75 4.50 24.35
N ARG A 60 15.83 4.46 25.14
CA ARG A 60 15.74 4.44 26.62
C ARG A 60 15.36 5.79 27.22
N ALA A 61 15.91 6.88 26.68
CA ALA A 61 15.66 8.24 27.14
C ALA A 61 14.89 9.07 26.09
N GLU A 62 15.25 8.90 24.81
CA GLU A 62 14.62 9.57 23.68
C GLU A 62 14.36 8.60 22.52
N ALA A 63 13.60 9.02 21.52
CA ALA A 63 13.37 8.24 20.32
C ALA A 63 14.62 8.22 19.44
N MET A 64 14.93 7.04 18.88
CA MET A 64 16.01 6.88 17.91
C MET A 64 15.44 7.05 16.51
N VAL A 65 16.12 7.83 15.66
CA VAL A 65 15.79 7.99 14.25
C VAL A 65 16.82 7.22 13.42
N VAL A 66 16.36 6.36 12.52
CA VAL A 66 17.21 5.46 11.71
C VAL A 66 16.78 5.54 10.27
N ASP A 67 17.72 5.70 9.34
CA ASP A 67 17.43 5.67 7.91
C ASP A 67 17.01 4.27 7.46
N GLY A 68 16.06 4.21 6.53
CA GLY A 68 15.49 2.97 5.99
C GLY A 68 14.22 2.50 6.71
N PRO A 69 13.65 1.37 6.23
CA PRO A 69 12.38 0.84 6.71
C PRO A 69 12.47 0.26 8.13
N PHE A 70 11.32 0.16 8.80
CA PHE A 70 11.28 -0.33 10.18
C PHE A 70 11.62 -1.82 10.25
N ILE A 71 11.12 -2.58 9.27
CA ILE A 71 11.34 -4.03 9.13
C ILE A 71 12.25 -4.24 7.92
N GLU A 72 13.30 -5.03 8.12
CA GLU A 72 14.06 -5.63 7.03
C GLU A 72 13.36 -6.92 6.61
N SER A 73 12.91 -6.97 5.36
CA SER A 73 12.14 -8.09 4.83
C SER A 73 12.49 -8.32 3.37
N LYS A 74 12.12 -9.50 2.86
CA LYS A 74 12.22 -9.81 1.43
C LYS A 74 11.16 -9.09 0.59
N GLU A 75 10.11 -8.57 1.23
CA GLU A 75 9.01 -7.87 0.59
C GLU A 75 8.72 -6.57 1.33
N HIS A 76 8.55 -5.48 0.60
CA HIS A 76 8.45 -4.14 1.14
C HIS A 76 7.05 -3.55 0.92
N LEU A 77 6.56 -2.81 1.92
CA LEU A 77 5.31 -2.06 1.81
C LEU A 77 5.51 -0.85 0.88
N VAL A 78 4.79 -0.83 -0.24
CA VAL A 78 4.94 0.20 -1.29
C VAL A 78 3.68 1.02 -1.54
N GLY A 79 2.58 0.68 -0.87
CA GLY A 79 1.33 1.42 -0.98
C GLY A 79 0.25 0.81 -0.10
N PHE A 80 -0.84 1.55 0.07
CA PHE A 80 -1.99 1.06 0.79
C PHE A 80 -3.30 1.69 0.28
N TYR A 81 -4.40 1.01 0.59
CA TYR A 81 -5.77 1.46 0.34
C TYR A 81 -6.57 1.36 1.64
N MET A 82 -7.47 2.31 1.86
CA MET A 82 -8.51 2.19 2.88
C MET A 82 -9.87 2.04 2.19
N VAL A 83 -10.59 0.98 2.54
CA VAL A 83 -11.85 0.60 1.92
C VAL A 83 -12.95 0.58 2.98
N ASP A 84 -14.14 1.08 2.66
CA ASP A 84 -15.36 0.96 3.45
C ASP A 84 -16.41 0.20 2.63
N CYS A 85 -16.64 -1.07 2.99
CA CYS A 85 -17.59 -1.95 2.30
C CYS A 85 -18.29 -2.87 3.31
N ASP A 86 -19.40 -3.48 2.91
CA ASP A 86 -20.27 -4.21 3.84
C ASP A 86 -19.63 -5.49 4.38
N ALA A 87 -18.74 -6.12 3.61
CA ALA A 87 -18.12 -7.40 3.95
C ALA A 87 -16.65 -7.50 3.54
N LEU A 88 -15.94 -8.45 4.18
CA LEU A 88 -14.54 -8.75 3.89
C LEU A 88 -14.34 -9.24 2.45
N ASP A 89 -15.31 -10.00 1.91
CA ASP A 89 -15.23 -10.54 0.56
C ASP A 89 -15.13 -9.44 -0.51
N THR A 90 -15.83 -8.31 -0.32
CA THR A 90 -15.72 -7.15 -1.22
C THR A 90 -14.31 -6.54 -1.19
N ALA A 91 -13.69 -6.43 0.00
CA ALA A 91 -12.32 -5.93 0.13
C ALA A 91 -11.30 -6.92 -0.48
N ILE A 92 -11.53 -8.23 -0.32
CA ILE A 92 -10.73 -9.28 -0.96
C ILE A 92 -10.84 -9.20 -2.48
N ASP A 93 -12.04 -9.03 -3.03
CA ASP A 93 -12.24 -8.95 -4.47
C ASP A 93 -11.61 -7.69 -5.06
N PHE A 94 -11.67 -6.56 -4.35
CA PHE A 94 -10.92 -5.38 -4.72
C PHE A 94 -9.40 -5.64 -4.74
N ALA A 95 -8.85 -6.29 -3.70
CA ALA A 95 -7.43 -6.67 -3.66
C ALA A 95 -7.03 -7.60 -4.82
N LYS A 96 -7.88 -8.55 -5.22
CA LYS A 96 -7.65 -9.41 -6.40
C LYS A 96 -7.60 -8.59 -7.69
N LYS A 97 -8.47 -7.59 -7.85
CA LYS A 97 -8.47 -6.70 -9.02
C LYS A 97 -7.19 -5.84 -9.06
N LEU A 98 -6.76 -5.30 -7.92
CA LEU A 98 -5.48 -4.59 -7.80
C LEU A 98 -4.30 -5.51 -8.15
N SER A 99 -4.33 -6.78 -7.70
CA SER A 99 -3.32 -7.77 -8.04
C SER A 99 -3.28 -8.11 -9.52
N ALA A 100 -4.42 -8.19 -10.20
CA ALA A 100 -4.46 -8.41 -11.65
C ALA A 100 -4.01 -7.17 -12.44
N ALA A 101 -4.24 -5.97 -11.91
CA ALA A 101 -3.85 -4.71 -12.53
C ALA A 101 -2.36 -4.38 -12.32
N ASN A 102 -1.78 -4.77 -11.19
CA ASN A 102 -0.38 -4.52 -10.86
C ASN A 102 0.51 -5.69 -11.30
N PRO A 103 1.39 -5.51 -12.30
CA PRO A 103 2.25 -6.58 -12.80
C PRO A 103 3.39 -7.00 -11.84
N TRP A 104 3.63 -6.26 -10.75
CA TRP A 104 4.82 -6.40 -9.89
C TRP A 104 4.52 -6.58 -8.39
N GLY A 105 3.25 -6.59 -8.01
CA GLY A 105 2.86 -6.80 -6.62
C GLY A 105 3.12 -8.24 -6.21
N SER A 106 3.96 -8.45 -5.20
CA SER A 106 4.19 -9.78 -4.63
C SER A 106 2.95 -10.25 -3.85
N GLY A 107 2.20 -9.30 -3.27
CA GLY A 107 0.92 -9.60 -2.65
C GLY A 107 0.18 -8.38 -2.14
N TYR A 108 -1.08 -8.62 -1.77
CA TYR A 108 -1.93 -7.67 -1.07
C TYR A 108 -2.40 -8.30 0.24
N GLU A 109 -2.24 -7.60 1.35
CA GLU A 109 -2.73 -8.03 2.65
C GLU A 109 -3.99 -7.24 3.02
N VAL A 110 -5.12 -7.93 3.18
CA VAL A 110 -6.41 -7.31 3.58
C VAL A 110 -6.62 -7.48 5.07
N ARG A 111 -6.79 -6.38 5.80
CA ARG A 111 -6.96 -6.38 7.26
C ARG A 111 -8.19 -5.59 7.70
N PRO A 112 -9.09 -6.16 8.51
CA PRO A 112 -10.14 -5.40 9.17
C PRO A 112 -9.56 -4.30 10.07
N ILE A 113 -10.15 -3.11 10.02
CA ILE A 113 -9.76 -1.98 10.86
C ILE A 113 -10.68 -1.93 12.09
N LEU A 114 -10.08 -1.92 13.29
CA LEU A 114 -10.82 -1.83 14.55
C LEU A 114 -11.49 -0.46 14.76
N ALA A 115 -10.80 0.63 14.38
CA ALA A 115 -11.33 1.99 14.45
C ALA A 115 -10.55 2.93 13.52
N VAL A 116 -11.25 3.90 12.92
CA VAL A 116 -10.63 5.01 12.18
C VAL A 116 -10.88 6.30 12.93
N ARG A 117 -9.82 7.02 13.29
CA ARG A 117 -9.91 8.34 13.92
C ARG A 117 -9.63 9.41 12.87
N ARG A 118 -10.50 10.41 12.75
CA ARG A 118 -10.19 11.62 11.98
C ARG A 118 -9.29 12.49 12.84
N VAL A 119 -8.16 12.90 12.28
CA VAL A 119 -7.34 13.96 12.87
C VAL A 119 -7.81 15.25 12.18
N THR A 120 -8.50 16.10 12.93
CA THR A 120 -8.93 17.45 12.50
C THR A 120 -7.92 18.48 12.93
#